data_AF-A0AAD3AUZ9-F1
#
_entry.id   AF-A0AAD3AUZ9-F1
#
_cell.length_a   1.000
_cell.length_b   1.000
_cell.length_c   1.000
_cell.angle_alpha   90.00
_cell.angle_beta   90.00
_cell.angle_gamma   90.00
#
_symmetry.space_group_name_H-M   'P 1'
#
loop_
_entity.id
_entity.type
_entity.pdbx_description
1 polymer ?
#
loop_
_entity_poly.entity_id
_entity_poly.type
_entity_poly.pdbx_seq_one_letter_code
_entity_poly.pdbx_strand_id
1 'polypeptide(L)'
;MQKSCKKCILSLAIAVIILILIVCSPVFASKMTLKCTTSLPTFGYKYREDNAIFEQLPSDLPNNLDCDLSPNEIESIYNLVLKSLQFSNVRSSSKQKVVLLVGQPGAGKSSVSNLIHQRMGSDRIININFDELMTFHPKYYHLTSHHIPRIYATIEMKKIISFARILREKLIKYCVEKRYNILFENSFTEHAATQEIPNIVNKFNIKK
;
A
#
# COMPACT_ATOMS: atom_id res chain seq x y z
N MET A 1 -46.81 -21.44 16.00
CA MET A 1 -45.54 -20.78 16.37
C MET A 1 -44.37 -21.77 16.27
N GLN A 2 -43.75 -21.96 15.09
CA GLN A 2 -42.58 -22.86 14.99
C GLN A 2 -41.71 -22.64 13.71
N LYS A 3 -41.55 -21.39 13.25
CA LYS A 3 -40.69 -21.09 12.07
C LYS A 3 -39.43 -20.26 12.39
N SER A 4 -39.27 -19.77 13.62
CA SER A 4 -38.12 -18.90 13.99
C SER A 4 -36.86 -19.67 14.40
N CYS A 5 -36.96 -20.96 14.76
CA CYS A 5 -35.83 -21.70 15.35
C CYS A 5 -34.85 -22.29 14.31
N LYS A 6 -35.29 -22.59 13.08
CA LYS A 6 -34.46 -23.31 12.10
C LYS A 6 -33.37 -22.45 11.43
N LYS A 7 -33.57 -21.13 11.30
CA LYS A 7 -32.56 -20.23 10.67
C LYS A 7 -31.39 -19.91 11.59
N CYS A 8 -31.62 -19.75 12.90
CA CYS A 8 -30.54 -19.53 13.86
C CYS A 8 -29.66 -20.78 14.03
N ILE A 9 -30.26 -21.98 14.04
CA ILE A 9 -29.50 -23.24 14.17
C ILE A 9 -28.64 -23.48 12.92
N LEU A 10 -29.14 -23.14 11.72
CA LEU A 10 -28.37 -23.28 10.48
C LEU A 10 -27.18 -22.29 10.41
N SER A 11 -27.36 -21.05 10.90
CA SER A 11 -26.28 -20.05 10.97
C SER A 11 -25.19 -20.45 11.97
N LEU A 12 -25.57 -21.03 13.11
CA LEU A 12 -24.62 -21.47 14.12
C LEU A 12 -23.87 -22.74 13.68
N ALA A 13 -24.55 -23.67 13.01
CA ALA A 13 -23.95 -24.86 12.44
C ALA A 13 -22.94 -24.52 11.33
N ILE A 14 -23.24 -23.56 10.45
CA ILE A 14 -22.30 -23.11 9.41
C ILE A 14 -21.08 -22.41 10.02
N ALA A 15 -21.26 -21.59 11.06
CA ALA A 15 -20.15 -20.95 11.76
C ALA A 15 -19.23 -21.97 12.47
N VAL A 16 -19.81 -23.00 13.10
CA VAL A 16 -19.05 -24.08 13.74
C VAL A 16 -18.34 -24.96 12.70
N ILE A 17 -18.97 -25.25 11.55
CA ILE A 17 -18.33 -26.00 10.45
C ILE A 17 -17.16 -25.19 9.85
N ILE A 18 -17.29 -23.87 9.67
CA ILE A 18 -16.20 -23.02 9.18
C ILE A 18 -15.06 -22.95 10.20
N LEU A 19 -15.37 -22.87 11.51
CA LEU A 19 -14.35 -22.87 12.56
C LEU A 19 -13.63 -24.22 12.67
N ILE A 20 -14.35 -25.33 12.52
CA ILE A 20 -13.77 -26.69 12.47
C ILE A 20 -12.93 -26.87 11.21
N LEU A 21 -13.33 -26.34 10.05
CA LEU A 21 -12.51 -26.41 8.82
C LEU A 21 -11.24 -25.55 8.90
N ILE A 22 -11.25 -24.44 9.64
CA ILE A 22 -10.07 -23.61 9.91
C ILE A 22 -9.12 -24.31 10.91
N VAL A 23 -9.66 -25.00 11.92
CA VAL A 23 -8.86 -25.69 12.95
C VAL A 23 -8.41 -27.09 12.50
N CYS A 24 -9.12 -27.74 11.58
CA CYS A 24 -8.83 -29.11 11.11
C CYS A 24 -8.24 -29.20 9.70
N SER A 25 -7.83 -28.10 9.06
CA SER A 25 -7.06 -28.19 7.81
C SER A 25 -5.62 -28.61 8.10
N PRO A 26 -5.17 -29.83 7.72
CA PRO A 26 -3.82 -30.31 8.02
C PRO A 26 -2.78 -29.77 7.03
N VAL A 27 -2.97 -28.56 6.51
CA VAL A 27 -2.06 -27.94 5.53
C VAL A 27 -0.98 -27.09 6.22
N PHE A 28 -0.99 -26.99 7.55
CA PHE A 28 0.00 -26.19 8.30
C PHE A 28 0.79 -26.92 9.39
N ALA A 29 0.84 -28.25 9.33
CA ALA A 29 1.68 -29.03 10.24
C ALA A 29 2.23 -30.30 9.58
N SER A 30 3.26 -30.15 8.74
CA SER A 30 4.18 -31.26 8.46
C SER A 30 5.53 -30.73 7.96
N LYS A 31 6.54 -30.90 8.82
CA LYS A 31 7.94 -31.19 8.53
C LYS A 31 8.42 -30.82 7.11
N MET A 32 8.91 -29.60 6.91
CA MET A 32 9.89 -29.34 5.87
C MET A 32 11.30 -29.52 6.45
N THR A 33 11.82 -30.73 6.33
CA THR A 33 13.26 -30.95 6.32
C THR A 33 13.74 -30.61 4.90
N LEU A 34 14.28 -29.41 4.70
CA LEU A 34 14.88 -29.01 3.43
C LEU A 34 16.26 -29.68 3.32
N LYS A 35 16.32 -30.79 2.57
CA LYS A 35 17.56 -31.34 2.03
C LYS A 35 18.06 -30.39 0.93
N CYS A 36 19.14 -29.67 1.21
CA CYS A 36 19.95 -29.01 0.19
C CYS A 36 20.61 -30.06 -0.71
N THR A 37 20.48 -29.92 -2.02
CA THR A 37 21.39 -30.55 -2.99
C THR A 37 21.50 -29.69 -4.25
N THR A 38 22.65 -29.01 -4.31
CA THR A 38 23.51 -28.66 -5.43
C THR A 38 23.03 -29.02 -6.85
N SER A 39 22.64 -28.02 -7.63
CA SER A 39 23.46 -27.49 -8.75
C SER A 39 22.62 -26.63 -9.71
N LEU A 40 22.90 -25.33 -9.69
CA LEU A 40 22.65 -24.37 -10.78
C LEU A 40 23.94 -23.56 -10.92
N PRO A 41 24.30 -23.12 -12.15
CA PRO A 41 25.66 -22.76 -12.50
C PRO A 41 26.17 -21.60 -11.65
N THR A 42 27.36 -21.81 -11.09
CA THR A 42 28.11 -20.87 -10.28
C THR A 42 28.47 -19.62 -11.09
N PHE A 43 27.70 -18.54 -10.90
CA PHE A 43 28.26 -17.19 -10.87
C PHE A 43 28.39 -16.78 -9.40
N GLY A 44 29.46 -17.26 -8.78
CA GLY A 44 29.73 -17.02 -7.37
C GLY A 44 30.21 -15.59 -7.12
N TYR A 45 29.31 -14.74 -6.64
CA TYR A 45 29.72 -13.58 -5.85
C TYR A 45 29.67 -13.99 -4.39
N LYS A 46 30.85 -14.23 -3.81
CA LYS A 46 31.05 -14.52 -2.40
C LYS A 46 30.72 -13.25 -1.62
N TYR A 47 29.48 -13.15 -1.12
CA TYR A 47 29.12 -12.11 -0.16
C TYR A 47 29.97 -12.34 1.10
N ARG A 48 30.88 -11.42 1.36
CA ARG A 48 31.76 -11.45 2.53
C ARG A 48 31.00 -10.73 3.65
N GLU A 49 30.36 -11.49 4.53
CA GLU A 49 29.62 -10.97 5.70
C GLU A 49 30.53 -10.25 6.70
N ASP A 50 31.85 -10.36 6.53
CA ASP A 50 32.87 -10.00 7.51
C ASP A 50 32.99 -8.48 7.79
N ASN A 51 32.39 -7.61 6.96
CA ASN A 51 32.55 -6.15 7.06
C ASN A 51 31.22 -5.36 7.01
N ALA A 52 30.11 -5.91 7.51
CA ALA A 52 28.95 -5.08 7.81
C ALA A 52 29.31 -4.16 9.00
N ILE A 53 30.01 -3.06 8.72
CA ILE A 53 30.01 -1.89 9.59
C ILE A 53 28.53 -1.51 9.67
N PHE A 54 27.88 -1.86 10.78
CA PHE A 54 26.64 -1.23 11.18
C PHE A 54 26.99 0.23 11.49
N GLU A 55 27.20 1.04 10.45
CA GLU A 55 27.16 2.49 10.62
C GLU A 55 25.78 2.78 11.17
N GLN A 56 25.73 3.10 12.45
CA GLN A 56 24.52 3.62 13.06
C GLN A 56 24.15 4.88 12.27
N LEU A 57 22.90 4.94 11.80
CA LEU A 57 22.37 6.16 11.22
C LEU A 57 22.65 7.30 12.23
N PRO A 58 23.16 8.46 11.78
CA PRO A 58 23.31 9.61 12.66
C PRO A 58 21.98 9.85 13.39
N SER A 59 22.01 9.87 14.71
CA SER A 59 20.83 10.11 15.57
C SER A 59 20.13 11.44 15.25
N ASP A 60 20.85 12.32 14.55
CA ASP A 60 20.51 13.71 14.34
C ASP A 60 19.93 13.95 12.94
N LEU A 61 19.72 12.87 12.16
CA LEU A 61 19.21 13.01 10.79
C LEU A 61 17.74 13.49 10.83
N PRO A 62 17.42 14.65 10.23
CA PRO A 62 16.08 15.22 10.34
C PRO A 62 15.01 14.22 9.89
N ASN A 63 13.90 14.16 10.63
CA ASN A 63 12.82 13.20 10.40
C ASN A 63 12.09 13.44 9.06
N ASN A 64 12.28 14.62 8.45
CA ASN A 64 11.70 14.97 7.17
C ASN A 64 12.79 15.63 6.32
N LEU A 65 13.30 14.91 5.32
CA LEU A 65 14.06 15.53 4.24
C LEU A 65 13.07 15.96 3.15
N ASP A 66 13.30 17.13 2.58
CA ASP A 66 12.51 17.63 1.47
C ASP A 66 12.73 16.77 0.21
N CYS A 67 11.71 16.76 -0.64
CA CYS A 67 11.76 16.15 -1.96
C CYS A 67 12.91 16.77 -2.77
N ASP A 68 13.73 15.95 -3.44
CA ASP A 68 14.85 16.39 -4.28
C ASP A 68 14.47 16.70 -5.72
N LEU A 69 13.22 16.43 -6.11
CA LEU A 69 12.68 16.83 -7.41
C LEU A 69 12.11 18.24 -7.36
N SER A 70 12.33 19.00 -8.43
CA SER A 70 11.72 20.31 -8.63
C SER A 70 10.20 20.22 -8.80
N PRO A 71 9.45 21.30 -8.54
CA PRO A 71 8.00 21.33 -8.74
C PRO A 71 7.58 20.92 -10.16
N ASN A 72 8.35 21.31 -11.19
CA ASN A 72 8.05 20.99 -12.59
C ASN A 72 8.23 19.50 -12.90
N GLU A 73 9.24 18.84 -12.32
CA GLU A 73 9.44 17.39 -12.47
C GLU A 73 8.29 16.62 -11.82
N ILE A 74 7.90 17.02 -10.60
CA ILE A 74 6.75 16.44 -9.90
C ILE A 74 5.47 16.61 -10.73
N GLU A 75 5.23 17.80 -11.27
CA GLU A 75 4.05 18.09 -12.10
C GLU A 75 4.04 17.26 -13.39
N SER A 76 5.21 17.06 -13.99
CA SER A 76 5.36 16.23 -15.20
C SER A 76 5.05 14.77 -14.90
N ILE A 77 5.61 14.20 -13.83
CA ILE A 77 5.30 12.83 -13.39
C ILE A 77 3.82 12.68 -13.06
N TYR A 78 3.24 13.66 -12.37
CA TYR A 78 1.83 13.66 -12.01
C TYR A 78 0.91 13.65 -13.25
N ASN A 79 1.11 14.59 -14.18
CA ASN A 79 0.20 14.73 -15.34
C ASN A 79 0.42 13.67 -16.42
N LEU A 80 1.67 13.33 -16.72
CA LEU A 80 1.99 12.44 -17.85
C LEU A 80 1.83 10.98 -17.49
N VAL A 81 2.14 10.61 -16.23
CA VAL A 81 2.18 9.20 -15.81
C VAL A 81 1.00 8.88 -14.92
N LEU A 82 0.89 9.52 -13.75
CA LEU A 82 -0.11 9.12 -12.75
C LEU A 82 -1.54 9.40 -13.18
N LYS A 83 -1.79 10.61 -13.68
CA LYS A 83 -3.14 11.02 -14.05
C LYS A 83 -3.66 10.27 -15.27
N SER A 84 -2.80 9.99 -16.24
CA SER A 84 -3.18 9.22 -17.44
C SER A 84 -3.46 7.75 -17.09
N LEU A 85 -2.56 7.12 -16.32
CA LEU A 85 -2.68 5.71 -15.95
C LEU A 85 -3.88 5.44 -15.04
N GLN A 86 -4.07 6.24 -13.98
CA GLN A 86 -5.09 5.96 -12.97
C GLN A 86 -6.50 6.37 -13.38
N PHE A 87 -6.68 7.36 -14.26
CA PHE A 87 -8.00 7.96 -14.52
C PHE A 87 -8.55 7.71 -15.93
N SER A 88 -7.79 7.09 -16.83
CA SER A 88 -8.18 6.91 -18.25
C SER A 88 -9.57 6.28 -18.44
N ASN A 89 -10.01 5.43 -17.53
CA ASN A 89 -11.26 4.67 -17.65
C ASN A 89 -12.15 4.71 -16.39
N VAL A 90 -11.89 5.63 -15.46
CA VAL A 90 -12.61 5.65 -14.18
C VAL A 90 -13.71 6.71 -14.20
N ARG A 91 -14.88 6.34 -13.67
CA ARG A 91 -16.09 7.18 -13.66
C ARG A 91 -16.25 7.90 -12.33
N SER A 92 -16.64 9.17 -12.40
CA SER A 92 -17.03 9.93 -11.23
C SER A 92 -18.38 9.46 -10.66
N SER A 93 -18.65 9.81 -9.40
CA SER A 93 -19.86 9.45 -8.69
C SER A 93 -20.55 10.70 -8.14
N SER A 94 -21.87 10.81 -8.31
CA SER A 94 -22.67 11.87 -7.68
C SER A 94 -22.68 11.77 -6.15
N LYS A 95 -22.44 10.56 -5.62
CA LYS A 95 -22.24 10.29 -4.19
C LYS A 95 -20.87 9.66 -4.01
N GLN A 96 -19.85 10.50 -3.87
CA GLN A 96 -18.47 10.07 -3.68
C GLN A 96 -18.37 9.19 -2.42
N LYS A 97 -17.69 8.06 -2.56
CA LYS A 97 -17.37 7.15 -1.45
C LYS A 97 -15.87 7.10 -1.22
N VAL A 98 -15.49 7.04 0.04
CA VAL A 98 -14.11 6.81 0.47
C VAL A 98 -14.10 5.52 1.26
N VAL A 99 -13.26 4.57 0.86
CA VAL A 99 -12.99 3.34 1.58
C VAL A 99 -11.59 3.44 2.16
N LEU A 100 -11.48 3.38 3.49
CA LEU A 100 -10.19 3.37 4.18
C LEU A 100 -9.77 1.92 4.38
N LEU A 101 -8.62 1.54 3.84
CA LEU A 101 -8.04 0.22 4.04
C LEU A 101 -6.80 0.32 4.92
N VAL A 102 -6.98 -0.06 6.18
CA VAL A 102 -6.00 0.11 7.24
C VAL A 102 -5.58 -1.25 7.79
N GLY A 103 -4.28 -1.39 8.08
CA GLY A 103 -3.75 -2.59 8.71
C GLY A 103 -2.23 -2.62 8.65
N GLN A 104 -1.62 -3.42 9.52
CA GLN A 104 -0.17 -3.59 9.54
C GLN A 104 0.38 -4.13 8.21
N PRO A 105 1.67 -3.91 7.90
CA PRO A 105 2.34 -4.62 6.81
C PRO A 105 2.13 -6.13 6.91
N GLY A 106 1.87 -6.80 5.79
CA GLY A 106 1.60 -8.24 5.75
C GLY A 106 0.18 -8.67 6.15
N ALA A 107 -0.71 -7.76 6.58
CA ALA A 107 -2.09 -8.10 6.97
C ALA A 107 -3.02 -8.52 5.80
N GLY A 108 -2.52 -8.61 4.57
CA GLY A 108 -3.32 -9.02 3.40
C GLY A 108 -4.20 -7.94 2.79
N LYS A 109 -3.88 -6.65 3.01
CA LYS A 109 -4.62 -5.50 2.43
C LYS A 109 -4.83 -5.63 0.92
N SER A 110 -3.83 -6.08 0.17
CA SER A 110 -3.93 -6.28 -1.28
C SER A 110 -5.08 -7.23 -1.68
N SER A 111 -5.34 -8.28 -0.89
CA SER A 111 -6.46 -9.19 -1.14
C SER A 111 -7.82 -8.50 -0.95
N VAL A 112 -7.93 -7.63 0.06
CA VAL A 112 -9.15 -6.85 0.32
C VAL A 112 -9.35 -5.79 -0.76
N SER A 113 -8.27 -5.12 -1.18
CA SER A 113 -8.26 -4.16 -2.28
C SER A 113 -8.79 -4.78 -3.58
N ASN A 114 -8.30 -5.97 -3.93
CA ASN A 114 -8.78 -6.74 -5.09
C ASN A 114 -10.27 -7.08 -4.98
N LEU A 115 -10.74 -7.51 -3.80
CA LEU A 115 -12.15 -7.81 -3.58
C LEU A 115 -13.04 -6.56 -3.72
N ILE A 116 -12.57 -5.40 -3.25
CA ILE A 116 -13.29 -4.12 -3.42
C ILE A 116 -13.40 -3.78 -4.90
N HIS A 117 -12.32 -3.89 -5.66
CA HIS A 117 -12.36 -3.67 -7.11
C HIS A 117 -13.29 -4.65 -7.83
N GLN A 118 -13.30 -5.92 -7.46
CA GLN A 118 -14.21 -6.92 -8.02
C GLN A 118 -15.68 -6.61 -7.73
N ARG A 119 -16.00 -6.10 -6.53
CA ARG A 119 -17.38 -5.80 -6.13
C ARG A 119 -17.88 -4.45 -6.65
N MET A 120 -17.02 -3.45 -6.68
CA MET A 120 -17.40 -2.09 -7.09
C MET A 120 -17.22 -1.84 -8.59
N GLY A 121 -16.39 -2.63 -9.27
CA GLY A 121 -15.88 -2.33 -10.60
C GLY A 121 -14.58 -1.53 -10.53
N SER A 122 -13.56 -1.98 -11.26
CA SER A 122 -12.27 -1.29 -11.37
C SER A 122 -12.39 0.09 -12.04
N ASP A 123 -13.44 0.31 -12.83
CA ASP A 123 -13.78 1.59 -13.46
C ASP A 123 -14.54 2.56 -12.53
N ARG A 124 -14.72 2.23 -11.25
CA ARG A 124 -15.54 3.04 -10.32
C ARG A 124 -14.81 3.59 -9.11
N ILE A 125 -13.57 3.17 -8.85
CA ILE A 125 -12.83 3.54 -7.64
C ILE A 125 -11.35 3.62 -7.96
N ILE A 126 -10.69 4.73 -7.57
CA ILE A 126 -9.23 4.82 -7.70
C ILE A 126 -8.59 4.32 -6.43
N ASN A 127 -7.57 3.48 -6.58
CA ASN A 127 -6.72 3.08 -5.47
C ASN A 127 -5.59 4.09 -5.28
N ILE A 128 -5.48 4.64 -4.08
CA ILE A 128 -4.36 5.49 -3.67
C ILE A 128 -3.52 4.68 -2.68
N ASN A 129 -2.51 3.98 -3.23
CA ASN A 129 -1.54 3.21 -2.47
C ASN A 129 -0.23 3.99 -2.33
N PHE A 130 0.15 4.31 -1.09
CA PHE A 130 1.36 5.09 -0.83
C PHE A 130 2.64 4.41 -1.30
N ASP A 131 2.72 3.08 -1.18
CA ASP A 131 3.91 2.31 -1.57
C ASP A 131 4.10 2.36 -3.08
N GLU A 132 3.00 2.32 -3.84
CA GLU A 132 3.02 2.46 -5.30
C GLU A 132 3.48 3.86 -5.71
N LEU A 133 3.04 4.92 -5.02
CA LEU A 133 3.43 6.30 -5.33
C LEU A 133 4.94 6.53 -5.22
N MET A 134 5.63 5.82 -4.33
CA MET A 134 7.09 5.89 -4.22
C MET A 134 7.80 5.38 -5.48
N THR A 135 7.21 4.40 -6.18
CA THR A 135 7.82 3.77 -7.37
C THR A 135 7.95 4.71 -8.56
N PHE A 136 7.16 5.79 -8.60
CA PHE A 136 7.24 6.82 -9.64
C PHE A 136 8.42 7.77 -9.46
N HIS A 137 9.16 7.67 -8.35
CA HIS A 137 10.38 8.45 -8.19
C HIS A 137 11.51 7.87 -9.05
N PRO A 138 12.25 8.66 -9.86
CA PRO A 138 13.28 8.16 -10.75
C PRO A 138 14.37 7.31 -10.07
N LYS A 139 14.65 7.60 -8.79
CA LYS A 139 15.65 6.87 -8.00
C LYS A 139 15.13 5.62 -7.27
N TYR A 140 13.82 5.35 -7.25
CA TYR A 140 13.25 4.32 -6.37
C TYR A 140 13.84 2.92 -6.60
N TYR A 141 13.82 2.44 -7.85
CA TYR A 141 14.33 1.11 -8.18
C TYR A 141 15.84 0.99 -8.03
N HIS A 142 16.58 2.08 -8.25
CA HIS A 142 18.01 2.12 -8.01
C HIS A 142 18.32 1.94 -6.51
N LEU A 143 17.60 2.65 -5.64
CA LEU A 143 17.79 2.61 -4.19
C LEU A 143 17.32 1.32 -3.51
N THR A 144 16.36 0.63 -4.12
CA THR A 144 15.87 -0.67 -3.64
C THR A 144 16.65 -1.86 -4.22
N SER A 145 17.68 -1.61 -5.04
CA SER A 145 18.55 -2.65 -5.55
C SER A 145 19.47 -3.22 -4.44
N HIS A 146 19.77 -4.52 -4.52
CA HIS A 146 20.53 -5.25 -3.50
C HIS A 146 21.99 -4.78 -3.32
N HIS A 147 22.48 -3.89 -4.17
CA HIS A 147 23.87 -3.43 -4.18
C HIS A 147 24.08 -2.10 -3.43
N ILE A 148 23.03 -1.44 -2.94
CA ILE A 148 23.15 -0.18 -2.21
C ILE A 148 23.11 -0.43 -0.69
N PRO A 149 24.10 0.08 0.08
CA PRO A 149 24.06 -0.05 1.53
C PRO A 149 22.80 0.61 2.12
N ARG A 150 22.17 -0.08 3.07
CA ARG A 150 20.88 0.35 3.66
C ARG A 150 20.90 1.77 4.22
N ILE A 151 22.02 2.26 4.73
CA ILE A 151 22.13 3.60 5.31
C ILE A 151 21.96 4.71 4.27
N TYR A 152 22.64 4.60 3.13
CA TYR A 152 22.49 5.55 2.00
C TYR A 152 21.10 5.46 1.39
N ALA A 153 20.56 4.24 1.28
CA ALA A 153 19.19 4.05 0.85
C ALA A 153 18.21 4.74 1.80
N THR A 154 18.45 4.74 3.12
CA THR A 154 17.55 5.35 4.11
C THR A 154 17.41 6.86 3.95
N ILE A 155 18.50 7.59 3.70
CA ILE A 155 18.46 9.06 3.53
C ILE A 155 17.69 9.42 2.27
N GLU A 156 18.05 8.81 1.12
CA GLU A 156 17.38 9.10 -0.14
C GLU A 156 15.91 8.61 -0.11
N MET A 157 15.61 7.51 0.58
CA MET A 157 14.23 7.05 0.78
C MET A 157 13.38 8.06 1.55
N LYS A 158 13.92 8.83 2.50
CA LYS A 158 13.16 9.92 3.14
C LYS A 158 12.69 10.97 2.13
N LYS A 159 13.51 11.30 1.13
CA LYS A 159 13.15 12.23 0.04
C LYS A 159 12.07 11.64 -0.86
N ILE A 160 12.17 10.35 -1.18
CA ILE A 160 11.14 9.63 -1.94
C ILE A 160 9.80 9.58 -1.19
N ILE A 161 9.83 9.37 0.12
CA ILE A 161 8.62 9.42 0.95
C ILE A 161 8.00 10.83 0.89
N SER A 162 8.82 11.89 0.91
CA SER A 162 8.36 13.27 0.75
C SER A 162 7.72 13.51 -0.63
N PHE A 163 8.35 13.03 -1.70
CA PHE A 163 7.78 13.02 -3.05
C PHE A 163 6.42 12.30 -3.12
N ALA A 164 6.32 11.08 -2.58
CA ALA A 164 5.09 10.31 -2.59
C ALA A 164 3.97 10.99 -1.78
N ARG A 165 4.31 11.74 -0.72
CA ARG A 165 3.34 12.56 0.04
C ARG A 165 2.76 13.66 -0.84
N ILE A 166 3.60 14.38 -1.59
CA ILE A 166 3.17 15.43 -2.51
C ILE A 166 2.23 14.86 -3.57
N LEU A 167 2.58 13.73 -4.19
CA LEU A 167 1.73 13.07 -5.18
C LEU A 167 0.38 12.62 -4.59
N ARG A 168 0.40 12.02 -3.40
CA ARG A 168 -0.82 11.60 -2.69
C ARG A 168 -1.76 12.78 -2.45
N GLU A 169 -1.25 13.91 -1.98
CA GLU A 169 -2.07 15.12 -1.78
C GLU A 169 -2.71 15.60 -3.09
N LYS A 170 -1.93 15.66 -4.19
CA LYS A 170 -2.43 16.05 -5.51
C LYS A 170 -3.51 15.10 -6.03
N LEU A 171 -3.31 13.79 -5.87
CA LEU A 171 -4.27 12.76 -6.27
C LEU A 171 -5.57 12.86 -5.45
N ILE A 172 -5.47 12.95 -4.12
CA ILE A 172 -6.65 13.09 -3.25
C ILE A 172 -7.43 14.34 -3.63
N LYS A 173 -6.74 15.48 -3.79
CA LYS A 173 -7.37 16.73 -4.22
C LYS A 173 -8.14 16.55 -5.53
N TYR A 174 -7.50 15.98 -6.55
CA TYR A 174 -8.13 15.75 -7.85
C TYR A 174 -9.33 14.80 -7.76
N CYS A 175 -9.21 13.73 -6.97
CA CYS A 175 -10.30 12.79 -6.73
C CYS A 175 -11.51 13.45 -6.07
N VAL A 176 -11.30 14.31 -5.07
CA VAL A 176 -12.37 15.06 -4.41
C VAL A 176 -13.03 16.04 -5.38
N GLU A 177 -12.24 16.87 -6.08
CA GLU A 177 -12.76 17.86 -7.03
C GLU A 177 -13.58 17.22 -8.16
N LYS A 178 -13.15 16.05 -8.65
CA LYS A 178 -13.84 15.31 -9.72
C LYS A 178 -14.83 14.26 -9.21
N ARG A 179 -14.99 14.14 -7.89
CA ARG A 179 -15.90 13.20 -7.23
C ARG A 179 -15.67 11.73 -7.62
N TYR A 180 -14.42 11.32 -7.77
CA TYR A 180 -14.06 9.89 -7.93
C TYR A 180 -14.19 9.16 -6.60
N ASN A 181 -14.71 7.93 -6.59
CA ASN A 181 -14.60 7.12 -5.37
C ASN A 181 -13.12 6.80 -5.10
N ILE A 182 -12.75 6.75 -3.83
CA ILE A 182 -11.36 6.57 -3.40
C ILE A 182 -11.29 5.29 -2.54
N LEU A 183 -10.36 4.41 -2.88
CA LEU A 183 -9.81 3.40 -1.98
C LEU A 183 -8.48 3.94 -1.47
N PHE A 184 -8.39 4.22 -0.17
CA PHE A 184 -7.21 4.79 0.46
C PHE A 184 -6.49 3.71 1.26
N GLU A 185 -5.38 3.21 0.71
CA GLU A 185 -4.57 2.19 1.38
C GLU A 185 -3.52 2.85 2.26
N ASN A 186 -3.46 2.39 3.51
CA ASN A 186 -2.50 2.91 4.46
C ASN A 186 -2.07 1.88 5.51
N SER A 187 -0.90 2.12 6.08
CA SER A 187 -0.36 1.39 7.24
C SER A 187 -0.53 2.18 8.55
N PHE A 188 -1.17 3.35 8.52
CA PHE A 188 -1.48 4.17 9.70
C PHE A 188 -2.44 3.47 10.68
N THR A 189 -2.66 4.10 11.83
CA THR A 189 -3.85 3.81 12.65
C THR A 189 -5.11 4.31 11.94
N GLU A 190 -6.25 3.72 12.27
CA GLU A 190 -7.55 4.14 11.73
C GLU A 190 -7.78 5.64 11.95
N HIS A 191 -7.50 6.13 13.16
CA HIS A 191 -7.68 7.54 13.50
C HIS A 191 -6.93 8.47 12.54
N ALA A 192 -5.63 8.25 12.31
CA ALA A 192 -4.84 9.05 11.38
C ALA A 192 -5.37 8.97 9.94
N ALA A 193 -5.78 7.78 9.49
CA ALA A 193 -6.35 7.60 8.15
C ALA A 193 -7.66 8.38 7.96
N THR A 194 -8.52 8.44 8.98
CA THR A 194 -9.80 9.18 8.91
C THR A 194 -9.63 10.70 8.81
N GLN A 195 -8.52 11.24 9.32
CA GLN A 195 -8.26 12.68 9.31
C GLN A 195 -7.52 13.14 8.05
N GLU A 196 -6.78 12.26 7.37
CA GLU A 196 -5.94 12.61 6.22
C GLU A 196 -6.71 13.32 5.10
N ILE A 197 -7.78 12.70 4.59
CA ILE A 197 -8.58 13.26 3.50
C ILE A 197 -9.26 14.57 3.91
N PRO A 198 -9.97 14.66 5.07
CA PRO A 198 -10.49 15.94 5.57
C PRO A 198 -9.43 17.04 5.69
N ASN A 199 -8.23 16.71 6.20
CA ASN A 199 -7.14 17.67 6.33
C ASN A 199 -6.71 18.22 4.97
N ILE A 200 -6.56 17.36 3.96
CA ILE A 200 -6.22 17.77 2.59
C ILE A 200 -7.34 18.64 1.99
N VAL A 201 -8.59 18.23 2.14
CA VAL A 201 -9.77 18.98 1.65
C VAL A 201 -9.82 20.38 2.26
N ASN A 202 -9.61 20.48 3.57
CA ASN A 202 -9.59 21.74 4.30
C ASN A 202 -8.38 22.61 3.90
N LYS A 203 -7.18 22.01 3.80
CA LYS A 203 -5.94 22.67 3.36
C LYS A 203 -6.10 23.36 2.01
N PHE A 204 -6.86 22.76 1.09
CA PHE A 204 -7.10 23.29 -0.25
C PHE A 204 -8.44 24.02 -0.42
N ASN A 205 -9.19 24.24 0.67
CA ASN A 205 -10.50 24.92 0.68
C ASN A 205 -11.47 24.35 -0.37
N ILE A 206 -11.47 23.03 -0.56
CA ILE A 206 -12.31 22.36 -1.56
C ILE A 206 -13.73 22.27 -0.99
N LYS A 207 -14.69 22.94 -1.65
CA LYS A 207 -16.11 22.84 -1.29
C LYS A 207 -16.65 21.45 -1.66
N LYS A 208 -17.34 20.79 -0.72
CA LYS A 208 -17.98 19.48 -0.93
C LYS A 208 -19.17 19.57 -1.90
#